data_AF-A0A7M5VC26-F1
#
_entry.id   AF-A0A7M5VC26-F1
#
_cell.length_a   1.000
_cell.length_b   1.000
_cell.length_c   1.000
_cell.angle_alpha   90.00
_cell.angle_beta   90.00
_cell.angle_gamma   90.00
#
_symmetry.space_group_name_H-M   'P 1'
#
loop_
_entity.id
_entity.type
_entity.pdbx_description
1 polymer ?
#
loop_
_entity_poly.entity_id
_entity_poly.type
_entity_poly.pdbx_seq_one_letter_code
_entity_poly.pdbx_strand_id
1 'polypeptide(L)'
;MGSRIPERWLDYNAINEPIEGAPIIAFKTPLSDRYNRPEDNTDEEATFVEKDKEFTPSQLVAKVEEKDLELSVVVDITFTFRYYNGVHEFENKHNIQYDKIKCPGQQIPPDEIINRFATIMNDFISENGLDGKKLVGLHCTHGVNRSGYVLARYLIEWLNFEPEKAIEAVGKARGYPIERENYLQDLKERKARNGYEEYNETRPSAFNVRKTIDLSASWDEWIHKFEEFSNKLQYTGARKKQSLFRFAGKELQEIYQSIDHSGEDYDSILTDLFLYFHGDKLSTNVSYHRYFIFRRTLIRAGEGFAEYVDRLRTVAEKCSFVNTDVEIVNHVIDKYASDALRNVLIRQPELTLETMIELVSQNKYLQKEMNRKEPVTEENVEKPEDKKKKSKKKNKRKTATNSSTKDMDKDTSKTKPSKSKDKKLVSKPSKRQKRKPFSYYFWLNNAFVFVALGFLFKR
;
A
#
# COMPACT_ATOMS: atom_id res chain seq x y z
N MET A 1 -21.05 26.85 -21.58
CA MET A 1 -20.30 25.89 -22.44
C MET A 1 -21.33 25.11 -23.22
N GLY A 2 -21.18 24.99 -24.54
CA GLY A 2 -22.20 24.42 -25.41
C GLY A 2 -22.66 23.02 -25.00
N SER A 3 -23.97 22.82 -24.99
CA SER A 3 -24.66 21.61 -24.51
C SER A 3 -24.86 20.56 -25.61
N ARG A 4 -24.14 20.68 -26.72
CA ARG A 4 -24.17 19.72 -27.82
C ARG A 4 -23.40 18.44 -27.49
N ILE A 5 -24.01 17.28 -27.70
CA ILE A 5 -23.37 15.98 -27.55
C ILE A 5 -22.26 15.81 -28.59
N PRO A 6 -21.24 14.95 -28.34
CA PRO A 6 -20.23 14.69 -29.34
C PRO A 6 -20.83 14.10 -30.61
N GLU A 7 -20.30 14.51 -31.77
CA GLU A 7 -20.67 13.92 -33.05
C GLU A 7 -20.51 12.39 -33.01
N ARG A 8 -21.46 11.66 -33.62
CA ARG A 8 -21.49 10.19 -33.66
C ARG A 8 -21.49 9.50 -32.30
N TRP A 9 -21.75 10.20 -31.20
CA TRP A 9 -21.74 9.57 -29.86
C TRP A 9 -22.83 8.51 -29.69
N LEU A 10 -23.98 8.69 -30.38
CA LEU A 10 -25.10 7.74 -30.37
C LEU A 10 -24.82 6.48 -31.21
N ASP A 11 -23.87 6.53 -32.15
CA ASP A 11 -23.53 5.40 -33.03
C ASP A 11 -22.80 4.27 -32.31
N TYR A 12 -22.28 4.55 -31.10
CA TYR A 12 -21.47 3.60 -30.33
C TYR A 12 -22.21 3.13 -29.08
N ASN A 13 -22.11 1.82 -28.83
CA ASN A 13 -22.55 1.22 -27.57
C ASN A 13 -21.78 1.83 -26.39
N ALA A 14 -22.47 1.98 -25.25
CA ALA A 14 -21.94 2.61 -24.06
C ALA A 14 -20.65 1.95 -23.54
N ILE A 15 -20.73 0.64 -23.35
CA ILE A 15 -19.71 -0.25 -22.79
C ILE A 15 -19.95 -1.65 -23.39
N ASN A 16 -18.95 -2.53 -23.32
CA ASN A 16 -19.10 -3.92 -23.74
C ASN A 16 -18.44 -4.85 -22.69
N GLU A 17 -17.44 -5.65 -23.06
CA GLU A 17 -16.78 -6.57 -22.13
C GLU A 17 -15.42 -6.05 -21.65
N PRO A 18 -14.95 -6.49 -20.46
CA PRO A 18 -13.56 -6.34 -20.05
C PRO A 18 -12.60 -7.01 -21.04
N ILE A 19 -11.35 -6.56 -21.06
CA ILE A 19 -10.30 -7.19 -21.87
C ILE A 19 -9.92 -8.53 -21.24
N GLU A 20 -9.93 -9.60 -22.04
CA GLU A 20 -9.51 -10.92 -21.58
C GLU A 20 -8.03 -10.90 -21.15
N GLY A 21 -7.76 -11.35 -19.91
CA GLY A 21 -6.41 -11.37 -19.34
C GLY A 21 -5.90 -10.03 -18.78
N ALA A 22 -6.73 -8.98 -18.72
CA ALA A 22 -6.39 -7.72 -18.09
C ALA A 22 -7.60 -7.12 -17.35
N PRO A 23 -7.43 -6.56 -16.13
CA PRO A 23 -8.53 -5.98 -15.36
C PRO A 23 -8.90 -4.57 -15.88
N ILE A 24 -9.25 -4.48 -17.16
CA ILE A 24 -9.47 -3.22 -17.87
C ILE A 24 -10.77 -3.29 -18.67
N ILE A 25 -11.55 -2.20 -18.64
CA ILE A 25 -12.76 -2.06 -19.45
C ILE A 25 -12.79 -0.71 -20.19
N ALA A 26 -13.16 -0.76 -21.46
CA ALA A 26 -13.26 0.41 -22.32
C ALA A 26 -14.72 0.81 -22.57
N PHE A 27 -15.00 2.11 -22.53
CA PHE A 27 -16.35 2.66 -22.76
C PHE A 27 -16.28 4.01 -23.49
N LYS A 28 -17.40 4.47 -24.04
CA LYS A 28 -17.51 5.85 -24.56
C LYS A 28 -17.62 6.86 -23.41
N THR A 29 -17.41 8.16 -23.65
CA THR A 29 -17.56 9.13 -22.55
C THR A 29 -19.00 9.11 -22.02
N PRO A 30 -19.23 8.96 -20.70
CA PRO A 30 -20.53 9.25 -20.13
C PRO A 30 -20.82 10.75 -20.26
N LEU A 31 -22.09 11.12 -20.24
CA LEU A 31 -22.59 12.49 -20.30
C LEU A 31 -23.39 12.77 -19.02
N SER A 32 -23.11 13.89 -18.34
CA SER A 32 -23.90 14.30 -17.17
C SER A 32 -25.37 14.58 -17.54
N ASP A 33 -26.25 14.59 -16.54
CA ASP A 33 -27.71 14.79 -16.70
C ASP A 33 -28.11 16.06 -17.48
N ARG A 34 -27.22 17.06 -17.57
CA ARG A 34 -27.44 18.28 -18.37
C ARG A 34 -27.63 18.00 -19.87
N TYR A 35 -27.15 16.85 -20.36
CA TYR A 35 -27.33 16.42 -21.74
C TYR A 35 -28.64 15.65 -21.94
N ASN A 36 -29.40 15.41 -20.87
CA ASN A 36 -30.64 14.61 -20.87
C ASN A 36 -31.88 15.47 -20.59
N ARG A 37 -31.72 16.72 -20.14
CA ARG A 37 -32.81 17.61 -19.72
C ARG A 37 -32.92 18.85 -20.61
N PRO A 38 -33.87 18.89 -21.56
CA PRO A 38 -34.07 20.05 -22.43
C PRO A 38 -34.59 21.30 -21.71
N GLU A 39 -35.34 21.11 -20.63
CA GLU A 39 -36.10 22.17 -19.96
C GLU A 39 -35.22 23.23 -19.26
N ASP A 40 -33.98 22.86 -18.89
CA ASP A 40 -33.05 23.72 -18.16
C ASP A 40 -32.01 24.42 -19.08
N ASN A 41 -32.12 24.25 -20.41
CA ASN A 41 -31.09 24.66 -21.35
C ASN A 41 -31.55 25.82 -22.25
N THR A 42 -30.84 26.95 -22.17
CA THR A 42 -31.10 28.12 -23.02
C THR A 42 -30.24 28.13 -24.29
N ASP A 43 -29.50 27.04 -24.57
CA ASP A 43 -28.63 26.91 -25.73
C ASP A 43 -29.43 26.35 -26.92
N GLU A 44 -29.70 27.19 -27.93
CA GLU A 44 -30.46 26.83 -29.13
C GLU A 44 -29.80 25.71 -29.96
N GLU A 45 -28.49 25.46 -29.77
CA GLU A 45 -27.75 24.37 -30.43
C GLU A 45 -27.60 23.11 -29.55
N ALA A 46 -28.27 23.07 -28.39
CA ALA A 46 -28.25 21.89 -27.53
C ALA A 46 -28.90 20.68 -28.21
N THR A 47 -28.25 19.53 -28.05
CA THR A 47 -28.80 18.24 -28.48
C THR A 47 -28.99 17.39 -27.25
N PHE A 48 -30.18 16.82 -27.07
CA PHE A 48 -30.52 16.01 -25.90
C PHE A 48 -30.48 14.53 -26.24
N VAL A 49 -30.11 13.73 -25.24
CA VAL A 49 -30.11 12.28 -25.35
C VAL A 49 -31.48 11.77 -24.91
N GLU A 50 -32.12 10.94 -25.75
CA GLU A 50 -33.36 10.25 -25.40
C GLU A 50 -33.14 9.29 -24.23
N LYS A 51 -34.16 9.11 -23.39
CA LYS A 51 -34.07 8.41 -22.10
C LYS A 51 -33.48 6.99 -22.20
N ASP A 52 -33.81 6.26 -23.27
CA ASP A 52 -33.34 4.90 -23.54
C ASP A 52 -31.88 4.84 -24.04
N LYS A 53 -31.33 5.97 -24.49
CA LYS A 53 -29.97 6.11 -25.03
C LYS A 53 -29.02 6.84 -24.08
N GLU A 54 -29.52 7.26 -22.92
CA GLU A 54 -28.71 7.91 -21.88
C GLU A 54 -27.53 7.04 -21.45
N PHE A 55 -26.42 7.70 -21.16
CA PHE A 55 -25.26 7.06 -20.56
C PHE A 55 -24.55 8.05 -19.63
N THR A 56 -25.00 8.11 -18.38
CA THR A 56 -24.45 8.93 -17.30
C THR A 56 -23.36 8.18 -16.54
N PRO A 57 -22.55 8.90 -15.72
CA PRO A 57 -21.58 8.25 -14.84
C PRO A 57 -22.20 7.18 -13.92
N SER A 58 -23.39 7.43 -13.36
CA SER A 58 -24.10 6.43 -12.55
C SER A 58 -24.57 5.23 -13.37
N GLN A 59 -24.98 5.44 -14.63
CA GLN A 59 -25.32 4.33 -15.52
C GLN A 59 -24.10 3.51 -15.94
N LEU A 60 -22.90 4.11 -16.03
CA LEU A 60 -21.66 3.36 -16.19
C LEU A 60 -21.43 2.42 -15.00
N VAL A 61 -21.50 2.93 -13.77
CA VAL A 61 -21.30 2.11 -12.57
C VAL A 61 -22.31 0.97 -12.51
N ALA A 62 -23.60 1.28 -12.68
CA ALA A 62 -24.66 0.26 -12.69
C ALA A 62 -24.43 -0.82 -13.76
N LYS A 63 -24.01 -0.45 -14.98
CA LYS A 63 -23.73 -1.42 -16.05
C LYS A 63 -22.52 -2.33 -15.77
N VAL A 64 -21.55 -1.87 -14.97
CA VAL A 64 -20.42 -2.70 -14.53
C VAL A 64 -20.88 -3.63 -13.41
N GLU A 65 -21.67 -3.14 -12.45
CA GLU A 65 -22.24 -3.95 -11.37
C GLU A 65 -23.20 -5.03 -11.87
N GLU A 66 -23.99 -4.73 -12.91
CA GLU A 66 -24.87 -5.70 -13.60
C GLU A 66 -24.10 -6.91 -14.16
N LYS A 67 -22.78 -6.77 -14.38
CA LYS A 67 -21.89 -7.83 -14.84
C LYS A 67 -21.19 -8.59 -13.70
N ASP A 68 -21.55 -8.30 -12.44
CA ASP A 68 -20.87 -8.82 -11.23
C ASP A 68 -19.40 -8.38 -11.14
N LEU A 69 -19.12 -7.15 -11.56
CA LEU A 69 -17.79 -6.53 -11.57
C LEU A 69 -17.81 -5.21 -10.79
N GLU A 70 -16.65 -4.81 -10.26
CA GLU A 70 -16.47 -3.56 -9.52
C GLU A 70 -15.58 -2.59 -10.32
N LEU A 71 -16.08 -1.38 -10.60
CA LEU A 71 -15.26 -0.33 -11.21
C LEU A 71 -14.52 0.44 -10.12
N SER A 72 -13.19 0.35 -10.05
CA SER A 72 -12.41 0.98 -8.97
C SER A 72 -11.72 2.28 -9.40
N VAL A 73 -11.37 2.40 -10.68
CA VAL A 73 -10.69 3.59 -11.23
C VAL A 73 -11.32 3.96 -12.58
N VAL A 74 -11.48 5.25 -12.86
CA VAL A 74 -11.87 5.79 -14.17
C VAL A 74 -10.77 6.72 -14.68
N VAL A 75 -10.20 6.38 -15.83
CA VAL A 75 -9.23 7.19 -16.55
C VAL A 75 -9.89 7.86 -17.75
N ASP A 76 -10.06 9.17 -17.67
CA ASP A 76 -10.63 10.01 -18.73
C ASP A 76 -9.51 10.62 -19.57
N ILE A 77 -9.38 10.14 -20.81
CA ILE A 77 -8.39 10.65 -21.77
C ILE A 77 -8.96 11.65 -22.79
N THR A 78 -10.17 12.16 -22.57
CA THR A 78 -10.72 13.23 -23.41
C THR A 78 -9.97 14.54 -23.21
N PHE A 79 -9.90 15.37 -24.25
CA PHE A 79 -9.21 16.66 -24.22
C PHE A 79 -10.11 17.80 -23.71
N THR A 80 -11.11 17.51 -22.88
CA THR A 80 -12.10 18.50 -22.41
C THR A 80 -12.70 18.09 -21.07
N PHE A 81 -13.17 19.03 -20.26
CA PHE A 81 -13.90 18.77 -19.02
C PHE A 81 -15.42 18.94 -19.18
N ARG A 82 -15.91 19.06 -20.41
CA ARG A 82 -17.31 19.40 -20.66
C ARG A 82 -18.28 18.22 -20.51
N TYR A 83 -17.87 16.97 -20.38
CA TYR A 83 -18.86 15.88 -20.44
C TYR A 83 -19.52 15.61 -19.09
N TYR A 84 -18.75 15.69 -18.02
CA TYR A 84 -19.19 15.47 -16.65
C TYR A 84 -18.09 15.98 -15.69
N ASN A 85 -18.41 16.09 -14.40
CA ASN A 85 -17.42 16.38 -13.36
C ASN A 85 -16.97 15.07 -12.71
N GLY A 86 -15.82 14.52 -13.14
CA GLY A 86 -15.38 13.19 -12.67
C GLY A 86 -15.12 13.09 -11.18
N VAL A 87 -14.56 14.12 -10.54
CA VAL A 87 -14.37 14.15 -9.08
C VAL A 87 -15.70 14.08 -8.36
N HIS A 88 -16.69 14.85 -8.80
CA HIS A 88 -18.02 14.80 -8.19
C HIS A 88 -18.74 13.48 -8.47
N GLU A 89 -18.70 13.01 -9.70
CA GLU A 89 -19.50 11.86 -10.14
C GLU A 89 -18.90 10.52 -9.73
N PHE A 90 -17.57 10.36 -9.72
CA PHE A 90 -16.92 9.09 -9.41
C PHE A 90 -16.35 9.07 -7.99
N GLU A 91 -15.52 10.04 -7.61
CA GLU A 91 -14.88 10.02 -6.29
C GLU A 91 -15.89 10.28 -5.17
N ASN A 92 -16.67 11.36 -5.27
CA ASN A 92 -17.56 11.77 -4.18
C ASN A 92 -18.84 10.92 -4.07
N LYS A 93 -19.43 10.50 -5.20
CA LYS A 93 -20.69 9.74 -5.19
C LYS A 93 -20.48 8.23 -5.10
N HIS A 94 -19.49 7.70 -5.81
CA HIS A 94 -19.31 6.25 -5.97
C HIS A 94 -18.03 5.72 -5.31
N ASN A 95 -17.19 6.59 -4.73
CA ASN A 95 -15.89 6.21 -4.15
C ASN A 95 -14.98 5.50 -5.18
N ILE A 96 -15.02 5.95 -6.43
CA ILE A 96 -14.22 5.47 -7.56
C ILE A 96 -13.15 6.51 -7.87
N GLN A 97 -11.88 6.12 -7.90
CA GLN A 97 -10.78 7.04 -8.22
C GLN A 97 -10.95 7.59 -9.64
N TYR A 98 -10.74 8.89 -9.82
CA TYR A 98 -10.86 9.53 -11.13
C TYR A 98 -9.57 10.21 -11.58
N ASP A 99 -9.06 9.83 -12.74
CA ASP A 99 -7.82 10.36 -13.31
C ASP A 99 -8.06 10.99 -14.69
N LYS A 100 -7.87 12.32 -14.78
CA LYS A 100 -7.89 13.03 -16.06
C LYS A 100 -6.50 13.08 -16.70
N ILE A 101 -6.38 12.54 -17.92
CA ILE A 101 -5.16 12.60 -18.74
C ILE A 101 -5.49 13.16 -20.13
N LYS A 102 -5.39 14.47 -20.33
CA LYS A 102 -5.76 15.11 -21.61
C LYS A 102 -4.93 14.56 -22.78
N CYS A 103 -5.56 13.74 -23.63
CA CYS A 103 -4.92 13.21 -24.83
C CYS A 103 -5.25 14.05 -26.07
N PRO A 104 -4.25 14.63 -26.74
CA PRO A 104 -4.44 15.30 -28.02
C PRO A 104 -5.14 14.40 -29.04
N GLY A 105 -5.95 15.00 -29.91
CA GLY A 105 -6.61 14.29 -31.01
C GLY A 105 -5.67 14.11 -32.21
N GLN A 106 -6.04 13.21 -33.13
CA GLN A 106 -5.48 13.03 -34.48
C GLN A 106 -4.00 12.63 -34.60
N GLN A 107 -3.21 12.76 -33.53
CA GLN A 107 -1.82 12.27 -33.46
C GLN A 107 -1.71 11.01 -32.61
N ILE A 108 -0.55 10.36 -32.67
CA ILE A 108 -0.18 9.27 -31.76
C ILE A 108 -0.18 9.80 -30.33
N PRO A 109 -0.91 9.16 -29.38
CA PRO A 109 -0.82 9.50 -27.97
C PRO A 109 0.64 9.51 -27.49
N PRO A 110 1.12 10.63 -26.90
CA PRO A 110 2.49 10.75 -26.40
C PRO A 110 2.81 9.70 -25.33
N ASP A 111 4.10 9.36 -25.21
CA ASP A 111 4.60 8.39 -24.23
C ASP A 111 4.22 8.76 -22.79
N GLU A 112 4.16 10.05 -22.46
CA GLU A 112 3.71 10.54 -21.15
C GLU A 112 2.31 10.02 -20.77
N ILE A 113 1.40 9.94 -21.73
CA ILE A 113 0.04 9.43 -21.51
C ILE A 113 0.07 7.94 -21.25
N ILE A 114 0.88 7.21 -22.02
CA ILE A 114 1.06 5.76 -21.88
C ILE A 114 1.69 5.44 -20.53
N ASN A 115 2.75 6.16 -20.14
CA ASN A 115 3.44 5.99 -18.87
C ASN A 115 2.52 6.31 -17.68
N ARG A 116 1.70 7.36 -17.79
CA ARG A 116 0.74 7.71 -16.73
C ARG A 116 -0.35 6.66 -16.59
N PHE A 117 -0.89 6.15 -17.69
CA PHE A 117 -1.86 5.05 -17.67
C PHE A 117 -1.23 3.76 -17.13
N ALA A 118 -0.04 3.41 -17.60
CA ALA A 118 0.69 2.23 -17.15
C ALA A 118 0.96 2.28 -15.65
N THR A 119 1.33 3.44 -15.11
CA THR A 119 1.50 3.59 -13.67
C THR A 119 0.20 3.27 -12.92
N ILE A 120 -0.93 3.86 -13.33
CA ILE A 120 -2.24 3.61 -12.71
C ILE A 120 -2.57 2.11 -12.76
N MET A 121 -2.34 1.47 -13.90
CA MET A 121 -2.59 0.05 -14.07
C MET A 121 -1.67 -0.82 -13.21
N ASN A 122 -0.37 -0.55 -13.18
CA ASN A 122 0.59 -1.35 -12.42
C ASN A 122 0.34 -1.23 -10.92
N ASP A 123 0.08 -0.01 -10.45
CA ASP A 123 -0.34 0.29 -9.09
C ASP A 123 -1.60 -0.52 -8.73
N PHE A 124 -2.61 -0.48 -9.61
CA PHE A 124 -3.87 -1.20 -9.44
C PHE A 124 -3.70 -2.72 -9.42
N ILE A 125 -2.98 -3.29 -10.38
CA ILE A 125 -2.73 -4.74 -10.49
C ILE A 125 -1.94 -5.23 -9.28
N SER A 126 -1.00 -4.42 -8.79
CA SER A 126 -0.21 -4.80 -7.61
C SER A 126 -1.02 -4.91 -6.31
N GLU A 127 -2.16 -4.22 -6.23
CA GLU A 127 -3.06 -4.25 -5.08
C GLU A 127 -4.20 -5.27 -5.25
N ASN A 128 -4.70 -5.44 -6.47
CA ASN A 128 -5.93 -6.18 -6.75
C ASN A 128 -5.72 -7.47 -7.57
N GLY A 129 -4.53 -7.66 -8.13
CA GLY A 129 -4.22 -8.78 -9.01
C GLY A 129 -4.81 -8.63 -10.42
N LEU A 130 -4.82 -9.75 -11.16
CA LEU A 130 -5.29 -9.86 -12.54
C LEU A 130 -6.62 -10.64 -12.67
N ASP A 131 -7.33 -10.90 -11.57
CA ASP A 131 -8.52 -11.76 -11.56
C ASP A 131 -9.72 -11.19 -12.34
N GLY A 132 -9.68 -9.88 -12.63
CA GLY A 132 -10.69 -9.18 -13.42
C GLY A 132 -11.97 -8.85 -12.67
N LYS A 133 -12.06 -9.08 -11.34
CA LYS A 133 -13.26 -8.71 -10.56
C LYS A 133 -13.37 -7.21 -10.31
N LYS A 134 -12.21 -6.59 -10.06
CA LYS A 134 -12.07 -5.13 -9.97
C LYS A 134 -11.44 -4.62 -11.25
N LEU A 135 -11.93 -3.49 -11.75
CA LEU A 135 -11.57 -2.97 -13.06
C LEU A 135 -11.07 -1.53 -13.02
N VAL A 136 -10.12 -1.26 -13.91
CA VAL A 136 -9.79 0.10 -14.36
C VAL A 136 -10.57 0.40 -15.64
N GLY A 137 -11.36 1.46 -15.59
CA GLY A 137 -12.07 2.01 -16.73
C GLY A 137 -11.23 2.99 -17.52
N LEU A 138 -11.20 2.88 -18.85
CA LEU A 138 -10.58 3.87 -19.73
C LEU A 138 -11.58 4.36 -20.79
N HIS A 139 -11.71 5.68 -20.94
CA HIS A 139 -12.50 6.24 -22.04
C HIS A 139 -11.86 7.46 -22.70
N CYS A 140 -12.10 7.58 -24.01
CA CYS A 140 -11.99 8.82 -24.75
C CYS A 140 -13.40 9.32 -25.08
N THR A 141 -13.60 10.00 -26.22
CA THR A 141 -14.96 10.45 -26.60
C THR A 141 -15.86 9.26 -26.93
N HIS A 142 -15.40 8.37 -27.82
CA HIS A 142 -16.17 7.21 -28.29
C HIS A 142 -15.70 5.88 -27.69
N GLY A 143 -14.53 5.88 -27.04
CA GLY A 143 -13.95 4.68 -26.45
C GLY A 143 -13.37 3.70 -27.47
N VAL A 144 -13.07 4.14 -28.70
CA VAL A 144 -12.59 3.27 -29.79
C VAL A 144 -11.13 3.57 -30.12
N ASN A 145 -10.85 4.62 -30.90
CA ASN A 145 -9.50 4.83 -31.45
C ASN A 145 -8.42 5.18 -30.40
N ARG A 146 -8.58 6.30 -29.66
CA ARG A 146 -7.56 6.70 -28.66
C ARG A 146 -7.49 5.73 -27.48
N SER A 147 -8.64 5.31 -26.98
CA SER A 147 -8.71 4.31 -25.91
C SER A 147 -8.06 3.01 -26.38
N GLY A 148 -8.45 2.52 -27.55
CA GLY A 148 -7.92 1.28 -28.08
C GLY A 148 -6.42 1.31 -28.30
N TYR A 149 -5.86 2.44 -28.78
CA TYR A 149 -4.41 2.60 -28.89
C TYR A 149 -3.71 2.54 -27.53
N VAL A 150 -4.18 3.31 -26.54
CA VAL A 150 -3.57 3.32 -25.20
C VAL A 150 -3.62 1.93 -24.57
N LEU A 151 -4.75 1.23 -24.71
CA LEU A 151 -4.94 -0.12 -24.19
C LEU A 151 -4.04 -1.12 -24.90
N ALA A 152 -4.07 -1.17 -26.23
CA ALA A 152 -3.26 -2.10 -27.00
C ALA A 152 -1.76 -1.89 -26.72
N ARG A 153 -1.30 -0.63 -26.69
CA ARG A 153 0.09 -0.31 -26.37
C ARG A 153 0.47 -0.74 -24.95
N TYR A 154 -0.42 -0.57 -23.97
CA TYR A 154 -0.20 -1.07 -22.62
C TYR A 154 -0.09 -2.60 -22.58
N LEU A 155 -1.01 -3.32 -23.23
CA LEU A 155 -0.96 -4.78 -23.30
C LEU A 155 0.36 -5.27 -23.92
N ILE A 156 0.84 -4.61 -24.98
CA ILE A 156 2.10 -4.96 -25.66
C ILE A 156 3.31 -4.71 -24.77
N GLU A 157 3.44 -3.48 -24.26
CA GLU A 157 4.67 -3.03 -23.62
C GLU A 157 4.77 -3.41 -22.13
N TRP A 158 3.65 -3.76 -21.49
CA TRP A 158 3.60 -4.02 -20.05
C TRP A 158 3.13 -5.42 -19.69
N LEU A 159 2.17 -5.98 -20.44
CA LEU A 159 1.65 -7.33 -20.20
C LEU A 159 2.19 -8.37 -21.20
N ASN A 160 3.17 -7.98 -22.03
CA ASN A 160 3.85 -8.86 -22.97
C ASN A 160 2.93 -9.54 -24.02
N PHE A 161 1.88 -8.84 -24.46
CA PHE A 161 1.06 -9.30 -25.57
C PHE A 161 1.78 -9.06 -26.90
N GLU A 162 1.64 -9.99 -27.84
CA GLU A 162 2.01 -9.74 -29.23
C GLU A 162 1.13 -8.62 -29.83
N PRO A 163 1.68 -7.71 -30.66
CA PRO A 163 0.95 -6.57 -31.21
C PRO A 163 -0.42 -6.90 -31.82
N GLU A 164 -0.48 -7.90 -32.68
CA GLU A 164 -1.72 -8.31 -33.36
C GLU A 164 -2.75 -8.82 -32.35
N LYS A 165 -2.32 -9.62 -31.36
CA LYS A 165 -3.20 -10.15 -30.32
C LYS A 165 -3.73 -9.04 -29.41
N ALA A 166 -2.91 -8.04 -29.09
CA ALA A 166 -3.34 -6.90 -28.29
C ALA A 166 -4.41 -6.06 -29.02
N ILE A 167 -4.19 -5.77 -30.31
CA ILE A 167 -5.16 -5.05 -31.15
C ILE A 167 -6.48 -5.83 -31.24
N GLU A 168 -6.40 -7.14 -31.48
CA GLU A 168 -7.57 -8.02 -31.58
C GLU A 168 -8.33 -8.09 -30.24
N ALA A 169 -7.63 -8.31 -29.13
CA ALA A 169 -8.24 -8.41 -27.80
C ALA A 169 -9.01 -7.14 -27.42
N VAL A 170 -8.41 -5.96 -27.66
CA VAL A 170 -9.05 -4.66 -27.42
C VAL A 170 -10.27 -4.47 -28.32
N GLY A 171 -10.15 -4.78 -29.62
CA GLY A 171 -11.25 -4.64 -30.57
C GLY A 171 -12.43 -5.56 -30.23
N LYS A 172 -12.15 -6.82 -29.89
CA LYS A 172 -13.12 -7.82 -29.45
C LYS A 172 -13.81 -7.39 -28.17
N ALA A 173 -13.05 -7.01 -27.14
CA ALA A 173 -13.60 -6.57 -25.86
C ALA A 173 -14.49 -5.33 -26.01
N ARG A 174 -14.04 -4.33 -26.78
CA ARG A 174 -14.81 -3.09 -27.00
C ARG A 174 -16.01 -3.26 -27.93
N GLY A 175 -15.97 -4.25 -28.82
CA GLY A 175 -16.96 -4.50 -29.88
C GLY A 175 -16.75 -3.66 -31.15
N TYR A 176 -15.63 -2.93 -31.24
CA TYR A 176 -15.28 -2.08 -32.39
C TYR A 176 -13.77 -2.15 -32.64
N PRO A 177 -13.32 -2.33 -33.89
CA PRO A 177 -11.89 -2.32 -34.19
C PRO A 177 -11.29 -0.93 -34.01
N ILE A 178 -9.97 -0.87 -33.80
CA ILE A 178 -9.22 0.39 -33.94
C ILE A 178 -9.21 0.71 -35.44
N GLU A 179 -9.75 1.87 -35.83
CA GLU A 179 -9.98 2.24 -37.23
C GLU A 179 -8.86 3.11 -37.79
N ARG A 180 -8.07 3.77 -36.93
CA ARG A 180 -7.05 4.71 -37.35
C ARG A 180 -5.78 4.01 -37.82
N GLU A 181 -5.48 4.14 -39.11
CA GLU A 181 -4.33 3.47 -39.73
C GLU A 181 -2.99 3.86 -39.08
N ASN A 182 -2.78 5.13 -38.76
CA ASN A 182 -1.54 5.55 -38.10
C ASN A 182 -1.36 4.90 -36.72
N TYR A 183 -2.46 4.61 -36.01
CA TYR A 183 -2.41 3.91 -34.72
C TYR A 183 -2.08 2.44 -34.92
N LEU A 184 -2.71 1.80 -35.91
CA LEU A 184 -2.46 0.39 -36.24
C LEU A 184 -1.02 0.17 -36.69
N GLN A 185 -0.47 1.04 -37.52
CA GLN A 185 0.92 0.94 -37.99
C GLN A 185 1.91 1.07 -36.82
N ASP A 186 1.76 2.10 -35.98
CA ASP A 186 2.64 2.28 -34.82
C ASP A 186 2.56 1.06 -33.87
N LEU A 187 1.36 0.57 -33.56
CA LEU A 187 1.17 -0.57 -32.67
C LEU A 187 1.84 -1.85 -33.20
N LYS A 188 1.71 -2.14 -34.51
CA LYS A 188 2.35 -3.30 -35.15
C LYS A 188 3.87 -3.24 -35.12
N GLU A 189 4.45 -2.05 -35.08
CA GLU A 189 5.90 -1.84 -34.98
C GLU A 189 6.42 -1.91 -33.53
N ARG A 190 5.53 -1.93 -32.52
CA ARG A 190 5.92 -2.08 -31.11
C ARG A 190 6.42 -3.49 -30.82
N LYS A 191 7.31 -3.58 -29.82
CA LYS A 191 7.84 -4.86 -29.32
C LYS A 191 7.15 -5.23 -28.03
N ALA A 192 6.72 -6.49 -27.94
CA ALA A 192 6.26 -7.08 -26.68
C ALA A 192 7.35 -6.95 -25.62
N ARG A 193 6.98 -6.42 -24.46
CA ARG A 193 7.85 -6.27 -23.29
C ARG A 193 7.05 -6.61 -22.05
N ASN A 194 7.73 -7.15 -21.04
CA ASN A 194 7.11 -7.40 -19.75
C ASN A 194 7.42 -6.26 -18.78
N GLY A 195 6.99 -5.05 -19.15
CA GLY A 195 7.21 -3.85 -18.34
C GLY A 195 6.60 -3.95 -16.94
N TYR A 196 5.55 -4.76 -16.73
CA TYR A 196 4.98 -5.00 -15.41
C TYR A 196 5.90 -5.81 -14.51
N GLU A 197 6.56 -6.84 -15.03
CA GLU A 197 7.56 -7.61 -14.27
C GLU A 197 8.76 -6.73 -13.91
N GLU A 198 9.30 -5.96 -14.87
CA GLU A 198 10.37 -4.98 -14.61
C GLU A 198 9.96 -3.94 -13.56
N TYR A 199 8.70 -3.50 -13.59
CA TYR A 199 8.13 -2.60 -12.59
C TYR A 199 8.10 -3.27 -11.21
N ASN A 200 7.65 -4.52 -11.12
CA ASN A 200 7.59 -5.26 -9.85
C ASN A 200 8.97 -5.57 -9.26
N GLU A 201 9.96 -5.90 -10.09
CA GLU A 201 11.35 -6.15 -9.66
C GLU A 201 12.01 -4.88 -9.11
N THR A 202 11.74 -3.73 -9.72
CA THR A 202 12.31 -2.43 -9.32
C THR A 202 11.51 -1.71 -8.24
N ARG A 203 10.28 -2.17 -7.95
CA ARG A 203 9.41 -1.56 -6.95
C ARG A 203 10.00 -1.72 -5.53
N PRO A 204 10.14 -0.63 -4.76
CA PRO A 204 10.53 -0.73 -3.36
C PRO A 204 9.50 -1.52 -2.56
N SER A 205 9.95 -2.50 -1.79
CA SER A 205 9.12 -3.16 -0.77
C SER A 205 8.75 -2.16 0.34
N ALA A 206 7.66 -2.40 1.07
CA ALA A 206 7.30 -1.58 2.23
C ALA A 206 8.47 -1.39 3.21
N PHE A 207 8.64 -0.17 3.69
CA PHE A 207 9.72 0.17 4.62
C PHE A 207 9.43 -0.44 5.99
N ASN A 208 10.15 -1.50 6.33
CA ASN A 208 9.88 -2.25 7.55
C ASN A 208 10.78 -1.81 8.71
N VAL A 209 10.24 -0.96 9.57
CA VAL A 209 10.93 -0.42 10.76
C VAL A 209 11.29 -1.51 11.77
N ARG A 210 10.60 -2.66 11.74
CA ARG A 210 10.71 -3.73 12.75
C ARG A 210 11.77 -4.77 12.40
N LYS A 211 12.10 -4.96 11.13
CA LYS A 211 13.09 -5.93 10.66
C LYS A 211 14.50 -5.34 10.56
N THR A 212 14.64 -4.03 10.65
CA THR A 212 15.90 -3.32 10.42
C THR A 212 16.72 -3.23 11.71
N ILE A 213 17.99 -3.63 11.63
CA ILE A 213 18.95 -3.56 12.75
C ILE A 213 19.53 -2.14 12.86
N ASP A 214 19.81 -1.54 11.71
CA ASP A 214 20.24 -0.14 11.58
C ASP A 214 19.15 0.62 10.82
N LEU A 215 18.33 1.36 11.57
CA LEU A 215 17.17 2.05 11.01
C LEU A 215 17.59 3.21 10.09
N SER A 216 18.67 3.93 10.43
CA SER A 216 19.26 4.98 9.60
C SER A 216 19.74 4.45 8.26
N ALA A 217 20.60 3.43 8.26
CA ALA A 217 21.15 2.88 7.02
C ALA A 217 20.05 2.22 6.16
N SER A 218 19.08 1.57 6.79
CA SER A 218 17.97 0.95 6.06
C SER A 218 17.05 1.99 5.43
N TRP A 219 16.86 3.14 6.09
CA TRP A 219 16.13 4.27 5.53
C TRP A 219 16.84 4.82 4.30
N ASP A 220 18.16 5.01 4.37
CA ASP A 220 18.98 5.54 3.26
C ASP A 220 18.94 4.61 2.04
N GLU A 221 19.06 3.30 2.25
CA GLU A 221 18.95 2.32 1.17
C GLU A 221 17.55 2.33 0.54
N TRP A 222 16.52 2.38 1.38
CA TRP A 222 15.13 2.37 0.93
C TRP A 222 14.78 3.63 0.15
N ILE A 223 15.15 4.81 0.65
CA ILE A 223 14.84 6.08 -0.02
C ILE A 223 15.62 6.20 -1.33
N HIS A 224 16.85 5.70 -1.40
CA HIS A 224 17.60 5.64 -2.66
C HIS A 224 16.86 4.79 -3.71
N LYS A 225 16.42 3.58 -3.34
CA LYS A 225 15.64 2.71 -4.23
C LYS A 225 14.34 3.37 -4.67
N PHE A 226 13.64 4.05 -3.76
CA PHE A 226 12.44 4.80 -4.08
C PHE A 226 12.71 5.97 -5.03
N GLU A 227 13.77 6.74 -4.81
CA GLU A 227 14.17 7.86 -5.67
C GLU A 227 14.47 7.37 -7.10
N GLU A 228 15.28 6.32 -7.25
CA GLU A 228 15.60 5.72 -8.54
C GLU A 228 14.33 5.24 -9.28
N PHE A 229 13.47 4.51 -8.57
CA PHE A 229 12.18 4.05 -9.08
C PHE A 229 11.27 5.22 -9.50
N SER A 230 11.16 6.24 -8.64
CA SER A 230 10.31 7.42 -8.89
C SER A 230 10.79 8.22 -10.10
N ASN A 231 12.10 8.32 -10.30
CA ASN A 231 12.70 9.04 -11.42
C ASN A 231 12.48 8.30 -12.74
N LYS A 232 12.62 6.95 -12.75
CA LYS A 232 12.33 6.12 -13.94
C LYS A 232 10.88 6.29 -14.40
N LEU A 233 9.94 6.42 -13.46
CA LEU A 233 8.51 6.60 -13.74
C LEU A 233 8.08 8.07 -13.84
N GLN A 234 9.02 9.02 -13.73
CA GLN A 234 8.79 10.47 -13.84
C GLN A 234 7.73 10.99 -12.84
N TYR A 235 7.74 10.47 -11.62
CA TYR A 235 6.87 10.99 -10.56
C TYR A 235 7.30 12.38 -10.12
N THR A 236 6.37 13.33 -10.11
CA THR A 236 6.65 14.74 -9.76
C THR A 236 5.62 15.31 -8.78
N GLY A 237 6.04 16.31 -8.01
CA GLY A 237 5.17 17.09 -7.12
C GLY A 237 4.31 16.25 -6.17
N ALA A 238 3.00 16.53 -6.16
CA ALA A 238 2.04 15.84 -5.30
C ALA A 238 2.00 14.32 -5.53
N ARG A 239 2.24 13.86 -6.76
CA ARG A 239 2.28 12.42 -7.09
C ARG A 239 3.46 11.72 -6.45
N LYS A 240 4.64 12.35 -6.49
CA LYS A 240 5.86 11.80 -5.86
C LYS A 240 5.67 11.66 -4.35
N LYS A 241 5.08 12.70 -3.71
CA LYS A 241 4.67 12.66 -2.31
C LYS A 241 3.68 11.53 -1.99
N GLN A 242 2.60 11.39 -2.76
CA GLN A 242 1.61 10.33 -2.53
C GLN A 242 2.24 8.94 -2.71
N SER A 243 3.11 8.79 -3.70
CA SER A 243 3.82 7.55 -4.00
C SER A 243 4.75 7.15 -2.85
N LEU A 244 5.49 8.10 -2.26
CA LEU A 244 6.38 7.86 -1.12
C LEU A 244 5.65 7.12 0.00
N PHE A 245 4.52 7.66 0.45
CA PHE A 245 3.73 7.06 1.53
C PHE A 245 3.03 5.76 1.12
N ARG A 246 2.63 5.64 -0.15
CA ARG A 246 2.03 4.41 -0.69
C ARG A 246 3.03 3.25 -0.64
N PHE A 247 4.24 3.43 -1.16
CA PHE A 247 5.26 2.38 -1.20
C PHE A 247 5.93 2.16 0.15
N ALA A 248 6.12 3.20 0.96
CA ALA A 248 6.69 3.03 2.30
C ALA A 248 5.75 2.24 3.23
N GLY A 249 4.45 2.35 3.01
CA GLY A 249 3.44 1.65 3.79
C GLY A 249 3.05 2.36 5.09
N LYS A 250 2.17 1.70 5.85
CA LYS A 250 1.49 2.26 7.03
C LYS A 250 2.46 2.69 8.14
N GLU A 251 3.54 1.95 8.32
CA GLU A 251 4.51 2.18 9.40
C GLU A 251 5.23 3.52 9.24
N LEU A 252 5.64 3.88 8.02
CA LEU A 252 6.22 5.21 7.75
C LEU A 252 5.17 6.32 7.89
N GLN A 253 3.94 6.07 7.46
CA GLN A 253 2.85 7.04 7.62
C GLN A 253 2.57 7.34 9.10
N GLU A 254 2.56 6.32 9.95
CA GLU A 254 2.41 6.48 11.40
C GLU A 254 3.59 7.25 12.01
N ILE A 255 4.83 6.97 11.57
CA ILE A 255 6.02 7.74 11.98
C ILE A 255 5.87 9.20 11.57
N TYR A 256 5.55 9.47 10.31
CA TYR A 256 5.38 10.82 9.81
C TYR A 256 4.30 11.56 10.61
N GLN A 257 3.14 10.95 10.85
CA GLN A 257 2.08 11.56 11.68
C GLN A 257 2.49 11.84 13.14
N SER A 258 3.55 11.19 13.64
CA SER A 258 4.06 11.36 15.00
C SER A 258 5.12 12.46 15.16
N ILE A 259 5.65 13.00 14.06
CA ILE A 259 6.71 14.01 14.08
C ILE A 259 6.16 15.42 13.83
N ASP A 260 6.91 16.42 14.27
CA ASP A 260 6.62 17.81 13.93
C ASP A 260 6.94 18.06 12.45
N HIS A 261 6.03 18.72 11.74
CA HIS A 261 6.15 18.97 10.31
C HIS A 261 6.68 20.37 10.01
N SER A 262 7.75 20.45 9.20
CA SER A 262 8.30 21.72 8.72
C SER A 262 7.58 22.26 7.48
N GLY A 263 6.95 21.37 6.70
CA GLY A 263 6.21 21.71 5.49
C GLY A 263 5.44 20.52 4.91
N GLU A 264 4.64 20.79 3.87
CA GLU A 264 3.83 19.77 3.18
C GLU A 264 4.40 19.33 1.83
N ASP A 265 5.42 20.02 1.32
CA ASP A 265 6.10 19.64 0.10
C ASP A 265 6.99 18.40 0.30
N TYR A 266 7.35 17.77 -0.81
CA TYR A 266 8.13 16.54 -0.80
C TYR A 266 9.49 16.70 -0.09
N ASP A 267 10.17 17.83 -0.30
CA ASP A 267 11.51 18.06 0.22
C ASP A 267 11.48 18.30 1.74
N SER A 268 10.47 19.03 2.24
CA SER A 268 10.22 19.18 3.68
C SER A 268 9.91 17.84 4.34
N ILE A 269 9.09 16.99 3.71
CA ILE A 269 8.78 15.65 4.22
C ILE A 269 10.04 14.79 4.34
N LEU A 270 10.88 14.78 3.29
CA LEU A 270 12.14 14.05 3.33
C LEU A 270 13.08 14.58 4.41
N THR A 271 13.11 15.91 4.61
CA THR A 271 13.93 16.54 5.65
C THR A 271 13.46 16.11 7.04
N ASP A 272 12.15 16.14 7.30
CA ASP A 272 11.57 15.76 8.60
C ASP A 272 11.83 14.27 8.89
N LEU A 273 11.64 13.40 7.91
CA LEU A 273 11.92 11.96 8.03
C LEU A 273 13.42 11.68 8.19
N PHE A 274 14.27 12.39 7.45
CA PHE A 274 15.72 12.29 7.61
C PHE A 274 16.13 12.67 9.03
N LEU A 275 15.62 13.79 9.58
CA LEU A 275 15.88 14.20 10.95
C LEU A 275 15.35 13.21 11.99
N TYR A 276 14.24 12.52 11.70
CA TYR A 276 13.75 11.46 12.58
C TYR A 276 14.70 10.25 12.61
N PHE A 277 15.15 9.77 11.45
CA PHE A 277 15.98 8.57 11.35
C PHE A 277 17.46 8.81 11.68
N HIS A 278 17.97 10.03 11.46
CA HIS A 278 19.37 10.40 11.65
C HIS A 278 19.62 11.39 12.79
N GLY A 279 18.56 11.93 13.40
CA GLY A 279 18.71 12.94 14.44
C GLY A 279 19.35 12.40 15.72
N ASP A 280 20.01 13.29 16.46
CA ASP A 280 20.67 13.01 17.74
C ASP A 280 19.73 12.36 18.77
N LYS A 281 18.41 12.57 18.65
CA LYS A 281 17.41 11.96 19.53
C LYS A 281 17.37 10.43 19.41
N LEU A 282 17.72 9.84 18.27
CA LEU A 282 17.72 8.39 18.10
C LEU A 282 19.04 7.77 18.59
N SER A 283 20.17 8.40 18.24
CA SER A 283 21.51 7.95 18.62
C SER A 283 21.80 8.08 20.12
N THR A 284 21.12 9.00 20.81
CA THR A 284 21.23 9.19 22.27
C THR A 284 20.16 8.43 23.07
N ASN A 285 19.15 7.83 22.41
CA ASN A 285 18.07 7.14 23.11
C ASN A 285 18.49 5.73 23.52
N VAL A 286 18.94 5.65 24.77
CA VAL A 286 19.36 4.40 25.43
C VAL A 286 18.26 3.32 25.35
N SER A 287 16.99 3.68 25.54
CA SER A 287 15.87 2.72 25.48
C SER A 287 15.67 2.16 24.07
N TYR A 288 15.85 2.99 23.04
CA TYR A 288 15.80 2.56 21.65
C TYR A 288 16.91 1.54 21.35
N HIS A 289 18.16 1.87 21.69
CA HIS A 289 19.29 0.95 21.53
C HIS A 289 19.10 -0.37 22.29
N ARG A 290 18.57 -0.34 23.52
CA ARG A 290 18.28 -1.55 24.29
C ARG A 290 17.22 -2.43 23.65
N TYR A 291 16.03 -1.90 23.40
CA TYR A 291 14.87 -2.72 23.03
C TYR A 291 14.76 -2.99 21.54
N PHE A 292 15.12 -2.02 20.69
CA PHE A 292 14.92 -2.13 19.25
C PHE A 292 16.18 -2.61 18.51
N ILE A 293 17.38 -2.39 19.06
CA ILE A 293 18.64 -2.84 18.43
C ILE A 293 19.18 -4.07 19.16
N PHE A 294 19.59 -3.94 20.42
CA PHE A 294 20.24 -5.01 21.19
C PHE A 294 19.33 -6.25 21.33
N ARG A 295 18.13 -6.10 21.91
CA ARG A 295 17.19 -7.21 22.12
C ARG A 295 16.62 -7.83 20.85
N ARG A 296 16.86 -7.25 19.67
CA ARG A 296 16.42 -7.78 18.36
C ARG A 296 17.57 -8.29 17.51
N THR A 297 18.81 -8.14 17.95
CA THR A 297 19.99 -8.58 17.20
C THR A 297 20.11 -10.10 17.20
N LEU A 298 19.94 -10.71 16.03
CA LEU A 298 20.11 -12.15 15.79
C LEU A 298 21.44 -12.47 15.10
N ILE A 299 21.85 -13.73 15.13
CA ILE A 299 23.02 -14.24 14.43
C ILE A 299 22.75 -14.18 12.92
N ARG A 300 23.72 -13.73 12.13
CA ARG A 300 23.60 -13.68 10.68
C ARG A 300 23.88 -15.05 10.06
N ALA A 301 23.36 -15.29 8.86
CA ALA A 301 23.62 -16.54 8.15
C ALA A 301 25.13 -16.70 7.88
N GLY A 302 25.74 -17.72 8.48
CA GLY A 302 27.17 -18.02 8.34
C GLY A 302 28.11 -17.32 9.34
N GLU A 303 27.57 -16.51 10.26
CA GLU A 303 28.35 -15.85 11.33
C GLU A 303 28.69 -16.86 12.44
N GLY A 304 29.92 -16.82 12.95
CA GLY A 304 30.33 -17.62 14.11
C GLY A 304 29.78 -17.06 15.43
N PHE A 305 29.61 -17.90 16.46
CA PHE A 305 29.08 -17.42 17.75
C PHE A 305 29.97 -16.36 18.42
N ALA A 306 31.30 -16.47 18.30
CA ALA A 306 32.23 -15.48 18.83
C ALA A 306 32.09 -14.11 18.13
N GLU A 307 31.99 -14.11 16.79
CA GLU A 307 31.75 -12.89 15.99
C GLU A 307 30.42 -12.23 16.34
N TYR A 308 29.38 -13.05 16.57
CA TYR A 308 28.08 -12.58 17.03
C TYR A 308 28.15 -11.90 18.40
N VAL A 309 28.90 -12.46 19.36
CA VAL A 309 29.08 -11.87 20.69
C VAL A 309 29.86 -10.56 20.62
N ASP A 310 30.91 -10.48 19.80
CA ASP A 310 31.66 -9.24 19.62
C ASP A 310 30.80 -8.14 18.98
N ARG A 311 29.95 -8.49 18.02
CA ARG A 311 28.96 -7.55 17.46
C ARG A 311 27.94 -7.11 18.51
N LEU A 312 27.46 -8.00 19.38
CA LEU A 312 26.58 -7.64 20.49
C LEU A 312 27.27 -6.70 21.48
N ARG A 313 28.57 -6.87 21.75
CA ARG A 313 29.36 -5.94 22.57
C ARG A 313 29.40 -4.54 21.95
N THR A 314 29.70 -4.43 20.66
CA THR A 314 29.69 -3.13 19.95
C THR A 314 28.31 -2.46 19.99
N VAL A 315 27.23 -3.23 19.88
CA VAL A 315 25.85 -2.69 19.98
C VAL A 315 25.53 -2.26 21.42
N ALA A 316 26.03 -3.00 22.42
CA ALA A 316 25.80 -2.73 23.83
C ALA A 316 26.47 -1.44 24.33
N GLU A 317 27.53 -0.95 23.66
CA GLU A 317 28.18 0.32 23.98
C GLU A 317 27.20 1.50 23.98
N LYS A 318 26.23 1.49 23.05
CA LYS A 318 25.19 2.53 22.93
C LYS A 318 24.01 2.33 23.88
N CYS A 319 23.97 1.21 24.60
CA CYS A 319 22.87 0.83 25.49
C CYS A 319 23.10 1.21 26.95
N SER A 320 24.28 1.75 27.32
CA SER A 320 24.64 2.16 28.68
C SER A 320 24.22 1.14 29.76
N PHE A 321 24.49 -0.15 29.54
CA PHE A 321 24.14 -1.20 30.51
C PHE A 321 25.01 -1.10 31.78
N VAL A 322 24.47 -1.53 32.92
CA VAL A 322 25.22 -1.59 34.19
C VAL A 322 26.26 -2.71 34.12
N ASN A 323 25.90 -3.84 33.53
CA ASN A 323 26.81 -4.95 33.24
C ASN A 323 26.49 -5.51 31.85
N THR A 324 27.35 -5.18 30.88
CA THR A 324 27.18 -5.59 29.49
C THR A 324 27.20 -7.10 29.31
N ASP A 325 28.07 -7.80 30.03
CA ASP A 325 28.26 -9.25 29.87
C ASP A 325 27.03 -10.03 30.37
N VAL A 326 26.43 -9.61 31.49
CA VAL A 326 25.17 -10.21 32.00
C VAL A 326 24.02 -9.98 31.02
N GLU A 327 23.92 -8.80 30.42
CA GLU A 327 22.87 -8.50 29.45
C GLU A 327 23.03 -9.27 28.14
N ILE A 328 24.26 -9.51 27.69
CA ILE A 328 24.55 -10.38 26.53
C ILE A 328 24.16 -11.82 26.84
N VAL A 329 24.53 -12.32 28.03
CA VAL A 329 24.14 -13.65 28.51
C VAL A 329 22.61 -13.79 28.52
N ASN A 330 21.90 -12.83 29.11
CA ASN A 330 20.44 -12.81 29.15
C ASN A 330 19.82 -12.77 27.74
N HIS A 331 20.37 -11.96 26.84
CA HIS A 331 19.91 -11.87 25.46
C HIS A 331 20.06 -13.19 24.70
N VAL A 332 21.21 -13.86 24.84
CA VAL A 332 21.45 -15.17 24.21
C VAL A 332 20.50 -16.22 24.77
N ILE A 333 20.27 -16.21 26.09
CA ILE A 333 19.29 -17.09 26.73
C ILE A 333 17.88 -16.82 26.18
N ASP A 334 17.42 -15.56 26.15
CA ASP A 334 16.07 -15.21 25.71
C ASP A 334 15.80 -15.62 24.25
N LYS A 335 16.80 -15.54 23.36
CA LYS A 335 16.65 -15.84 21.92
C LYS A 335 16.94 -17.29 21.54
N TYR A 336 17.96 -17.88 22.15
CA TYR A 336 18.49 -19.19 21.77
C TYR A 336 18.36 -20.24 22.86
N ALA A 337 17.53 -20.02 23.88
CA ALA A 337 16.98 -21.10 24.70
C ALA A 337 16.11 -22.02 23.83
N SER A 338 16.72 -22.80 22.93
CA SER A 338 16.22 -24.14 22.67
C SER A 338 16.30 -24.94 23.97
N ASP A 339 15.48 -25.96 24.09
CA ASP A 339 15.55 -26.90 25.21
C ASP A 339 16.96 -27.49 25.38
N ALA A 340 17.79 -27.51 24.32
CA ALA A 340 19.15 -28.01 24.35
C ALA A 340 20.15 -27.05 25.03
N LEU A 341 20.15 -25.75 24.68
CA LEU A 341 21.04 -24.77 25.32
C LEU A 341 20.68 -24.59 26.79
N ARG A 342 19.37 -24.55 27.09
CA ARG A 342 18.84 -24.46 28.46
C ARG A 342 19.33 -25.60 29.36
N ASN A 343 19.37 -26.84 28.86
CA ASN A 343 19.83 -28.01 29.61
C ASN A 343 21.34 -28.02 29.91
N VAL A 344 22.14 -27.33 29.09
CA VAL A 344 23.60 -27.18 29.32
C VAL A 344 23.87 -26.02 30.28
N LEU A 345 23.15 -24.91 30.13
CA LEU A 345 23.33 -23.70 30.95
C LEU A 345 22.83 -23.89 32.40
N ILE A 346 21.74 -24.65 32.62
CA ILE A 346 21.22 -24.94 33.98
C ILE A 346 22.21 -25.73 34.86
N ARG A 347 23.15 -26.45 34.25
CA ARG A 347 24.11 -27.29 34.99
C ARG A 347 25.30 -26.49 35.55
N GLN A 348 25.46 -25.24 35.16
CA GLN A 348 26.56 -24.40 35.61
C GLN A 348 26.10 -23.47 36.75
N PRO A 349 26.80 -23.46 37.91
CA PRO A 349 26.41 -22.64 39.06
C PRO A 349 26.69 -21.15 38.87
N GLU A 350 27.71 -20.78 38.08
CA GLU A 350 27.95 -19.38 37.67
C GLU A 350 28.14 -19.31 36.15
N LEU A 351 27.26 -18.56 35.49
CA LEU A 351 27.27 -18.42 34.05
C LEU A 351 27.93 -17.09 33.66
N THR A 352 29.20 -17.16 33.28
CA THR A 352 29.94 -16.01 32.73
C THR A 352 29.85 -16.00 31.21
N LEU A 353 30.06 -14.83 30.59
CA LEU A 353 30.06 -14.71 29.13
C LEU A 353 31.15 -15.60 28.49
N GLU A 354 32.30 -15.73 29.14
CA GLU A 354 33.43 -16.56 28.69
C GLU A 354 33.10 -18.05 28.70
N THR A 355 32.52 -18.54 29.80
CA THR A 355 32.08 -19.95 29.89
C THR A 355 30.97 -20.26 28.88
N MET A 356 30.09 -19.30 28.59
CA MET A 356 29.09 -19.45 27.51
C MET A 356 29.73 -19.55 26.13
N ILE A 357 30.71 -18.69 25.81
CA ILE A 357 31.44 -18.73 24.54
C ILE A 357 32.15 -20.08 24.37
N GLU A 358 32.83 -20.57 25.39
CA GLU A 358 33.51 -21.87 25.36
C GLU A 358 32.52 -23.02 25.14
N LEU A 359 31.41 -23.06 25.88
CA LEU A 359 30.41 -24.12 25.78
C LEU A 359 29.74 -24.18 24.41
N VAL A 360 29.40 -23.01 23.84
CA VAL A 360 28.78 -22.93 22.50
C VAL A 360 29.81 -23.24 21.41
N SER A 361 31.07 -22.84 21.60
CA SER A 361 32.16 -23.14 20.65
C SER A 361 32.53 -24.62 20.63
N GLN A 362 32.49 -25.29 21.78
CA GLN A 362 32.81 -26.72 21.89
C GLN A 362 31.67 -27.63 21.41
N ASN A 363 30.45 -27.12 21.27
CA ASN A 363 29.27 -27.91 20.94
C ASN A 363 28.79 -27.68 19.50
N LYS A 364 29.26 -28.54 18.58
CA LYS A 364 28.88 -28.51 17.16
C LYS A 364 27.37 -28.63 16.90
N TYR A 365 26.62 -29.29 17.80
CA TYR A 365 25.17 -29.40 17.70
C TYR A 365 24.50 -28.03 17.96
N LEU A 366 24.95 -27.30 18.98
CA LEU A 366 24.44 -25.97 19.30
C LEU A 366 24.76 -24.96 18.19
N GLN A 367 25.97 -25.00 17.61
CA GLN A 367 26.28 -24.15 16.45
C GLN A 367 25.37 -24.41 15.25
N LYS A 368 25.06 -25.69 14.98
CA LYS A 368 24.16 -26.07 13.89
C LYS A 368 22.70 -25.69 14.16
N GLU A 369 22.27 -25.69 15.42
CA GLU A 369 20.92 -25.29 15.84
C GLU A 369 20.73 -23.77 15.78
N MET A 370 21.74 -23.00 16.21
CA MET A 370 21.73 -21.54 16.13
C MET A 370 21.69 -21.04 14.68
N ASN A 371 22.34 -21.75 13.76
CA ASN A 371 22.30 -21.46 12.33
C ASN A 371 21.01 -21.92 11.62
N ARG A 372 20.15 -22.70 12.31
CA ARG A 372 18.91 -23.24 11.74
C ARG A 372 17.65 -22.42 12.03
N LYS A 373 17.66 -21.59 13.08
CA LYS A 373 16.47 -20.80 13.44
C LYS A 373 16.33 -19.60 12.51
N GLU A 374 15.52 -19.75 11.47
CA GLU A 374 14.81 -18.61 10.88
C GLU A 374 13.99 -17.89 11.97
N PRO A 375 13.83 -16.56 11.88
CA PRO A 375 13.09 -15.81 12.89
C PRO A 375 11.64 -16.30 12.96
N VAL A 376 11.21 -16.72 14.15
CA VAL A 376 9.80 -16.98 14.46
C VAL A 376 9.04 -15.66 14.27
N THR A 377 8.27 -15.54 13.20
CA THR A 377 7.19 -14.56 13.09
C THR A 377 6.00 -15.08 13.89
N GLU A 378 5.22 -14.17 14.49
CA GLU A 378 4.00 -14.50 15.25
C GLU A 378 2.93 -15.26 14.44
N GLU A 379 3.15 -15.52 13.14
CA GLU A 379 2.24 -16.29 12.28
C GLU A 379 2.37 -17.82 12.39
N ASN A 380 3.43 -18.36 13.00
CA ASN A 380 3.56 -19.80 13.22
C ASN A 380 3.35 -20.18 14.69
N VAL A 381 2.18 -19.86 15.22
CA VAL A 381 1.61 -20.65 16.32
C VAL A 381 1.01 -21.90 15.67
N GLU A 382 1.80 -22.98 15.63
CA GLU A 382 1.26 -24.32 15.41
C GLU A 382 0.13 -24.54 16.42
N LYS A 383 -1.11 -24.58 15.92
CA LYS A 383 -2.22 -25.16 16.66
C LYS A 383 -1.80 -26.57 17.06
N PRO A 384 -1.90 -26.96 18.34
CA PRO A 384 -1.49 -28.30 18.74
C PRO A 384 -2.33 -29.33 17.97
N GLU A 385 -1.66 -30.14 17.16
CA GLU A 385 -2.25 -31.31 16.53
C GLU A 385 -2.76 -32.27 17.62
N ASP A 386 -4.08 -32.47 17.63
CA ASP A 386 -4.75 -33.48 18.42
C ASP A 386 -4.23 -34.88 18.05
N LYS A 387 -3.27 -35.39 18.83
CA LYS A 387 -2.92 -36.81 18.85
C LYS A 387 -4.13 -37.60 19.33
N LYS A 388 -4.96 -38.05 18.39
CA LYS A 388 -5.99 -39.09 18.57
C LYS A 388 -5.38 -40.32 19.24
N LYS A 389 -5.50 -40.39 20.57
CA LYS A 389 -5.36 -41.65 21.32
C LYS A 389 -6.60 -42.49 21.05
N LYS A 390 -6.41 -43.58 20.31
CA LYS A 390 -7.37 -44.69 20.13
C LYS A 390 -7.86 -45.18 21.49
N SER A 391 -9.11 -44.89 21.84
CA SER A 391 -9.78 -45.53 22.98
C SER A 391 -10.36 -46.89 22.55
N LYS A 392 -9.84 -47.96 23.15
CA LYS A 392 -10.43 -49.30 23.08
C LYS A 392 -11.69 -49.33 23.95
N LYS A 393 -12.82 -49.68 23.34
CA LYS A 393 -14.06 -50.10 24.01
C LYS A 393 -13.78 -51.21 25.04
N LYS A 394 -14.34 -51.08 26.25
CA LYS A 394 -14.82 -52.21 27.05
C LYS A 394 -16.05 -51.80 27.87
N ASN A 395 -17.14 -52.52 27.61
CA ASN A 395 -18.43 -52.51 28.32
C ASN A 395 -18.30 -52.95 29.78
N LYS A 396 -19.14 -52.41 30.69
CA LYS A 396 -20.19 -53.18 31.41
C LYS A 396 -20.99 -52.35 32.46
N ARG A 397 -22.32 -52.53 32.38
CA ARG A 397 -23.37 -52.65 33.45
C ARG A 397 -23.59 -51.45 34.41
N LYS A 398 -24.76 -50.78 34.35
CA LYS A 398 -26.11 -51.09 34.92
C LYS A 398 -26.22 -50.87 36.44
N THR A 399 -27.04 -49.89 36.85
CA THR A 399 -28.17 -49.89 37.85
C THR A 399 -28.58 -48.42 38.12
N ALA A 400 -29.84 -47.99 37.89
CA ALA A 400 -30.97 -47.90 38.85
C ALA A 400 -30.63 -47.05 40.10
N THR A 401 -31.39 -46.07 40.63
CA THR A 401 -32.83 -45.72 40.60
C THR A 401 -33.04 -44.38 41.36
N ASN A 402 -34.12 -43.66 41.00
CA ASN A 402 -35.02 -42.77 41.76
C ASN A 402 -34.57 -41.94 42.99
N SER A 403 -34.96 -40.65 42.96
CA SER A 403 -35.83 -39.91 43.92
C SER A 403 -35.43 -38.42 43.90
N SER A 404 -36.25 -37.38 44.08
CA SER A 404 -37.68 -37.08 44.07
C SER A 404 -37.81 -35.60 44.51
N THR A 405 -38.82 -34.86 44.02
CA THR A 405 -39.47 -33.65 44.63
C THR A 405 -38.63 -32.36 44.78
N LYS A 406 -39.13 -31.12 44.62
CA LYS A 406 -40.46 -30.51 44.40
C LYS A 406 -40.28 -28.99 44.16
N ASP A 407 -41.22 -28.39 43.41
CA ASP A 407 -41.87 -27.05 43.59
C ASP A 407 -40.99 -25.76 43.66
N MET A 408 -41.29 -24.59 43.09
CA MET A 408 -42.50 -23.96 42.50
C MET A 408 -42.10 -22.63 41.78
N ASP A 409 -42.89 -22.22 40.78
CA ASP A 409 -43.39 -20.86 40.39
C ASP A 409 -42.75 -19.59 41.00
N LYS A 410 -42.70 -18.38 40.42
CA LYS A 410 -43.25 -17.67 39.24
C LYS A 410 -42.51 -16.30 39.23
N ASP A 411 -42.02 -15.79 38.11
CA ASP A 411 -42.69 -14.81 37.23
C ASP A 411 -43.04 -13.45 37.89
N THR A 412 -42.43 -12.34 37.42
CA THR A 412 -43.14 -11.15 36.88
C THR A 412 -42.25 -9.90 36.63
N SER A 413 -42.31 -9.47 35.36
CA SER A 413 -42.49 -8.09 34.83
C SER A 413 -41.60 -6.88 35.20
N LYS A 414 -40.93 -6.39 34.13
CA LYS A 414 -40.82 -5.01 33.60
C LYS A 414 -41.61 -3.89 34.31
N THR A 415 -41.00 -2.69 34.43
CA THR A 415 -41.42 -1.41 33.78
C THR A 415 -40.53 -0.19 34.15
N LYS A 416 -40.26 0.68 33.16
CA LYS A 416 -39.95 2.15 33.24
C LYS A 416 -41.28 2.93 33.05
N PRO A 417 -41.45 4.28 33.24
CA PRO A 417 -40.53 5.39 32.89
C PRO A 417 -40.70 6.76 33.64
N SER A 418 -39.95 7.81 33.22
CA SER A 418 -40.40 9.21 32.91
C SER A 418 -39.48 10.38 33.38
N LYS A 419 -39.81 11.61 32.92
CA LYS A 419 -38.98 12.78 32.51
C LYS A 419 -38.94 13.94 33.53
N SER A 420 -37.96 14.88 33.43
CA SER A 420 -38.23 16.36 33.45
C SER A 420 -37.04 17.30 33.11
N LYS A 421 -37.39 18.28 32.26
CA LYS A 421 -36.94 19.64 31.82
C LYS A 421 -35.88 20.55 32.54
N ASP A 422 -35.25 21.36 31.66
CA ASP A 422 -34.85 22.80 31.67
C ASP A 422 -33.82 23.44 32.63
N LYS A 423 -32.77 24.07 32.08
CA LYS A 423 -32.50 25.55 32.13
C LYS A 423 -31.20 25.99 31.41
N LYS A 424 -31.28 27.18 30.78
CA LYS A 424 -30.22 27.98 30.11
C LYS A 424 -29.19 28.55 31.10
N LEU A 425 -27.94 28.75 30.66
CA LEU A 425 -27.16 29.97 30.97
C LEU A 425 -25.96 30.19 30.02
N VAL A 426 -25.78 31.47 29.69
CA VAL A 426 -24.78 32.09 28.80
C VAL A 426 -23.53 32.47 29.60
N SER A 427 -22.31 32.36 29.04
CA SER A 427 -21.25 33.41 29.14
C SER A 427 -19.93 33.01 28.44
N LYS A 428 -19.16 34.05 28.14
CA LYS A 428 -18.09 34.23 27.14
C LYS A 428 -16.66 34.05 27.75
N PRO A 429 -15.55 34.31 27.03
CA PRO A 429 -14.30 33.52 27.05
C PRO A 429 -13.21 34.04 28.00
N SER A 430 -12.21 33.20 28.31
CA SER A 430 -10.98 33.62 29.01
C SER A 430 -9.70 33.40 28.20
N LYS A 431 -9.20 34.52 27.67
CA LYS A 431 -7.82 35.05 27.76
C LYS A 431 -6.62 34.14 27.40
N ARG A 432 -6.06 34.47 26.23
CA ARG A 432 -4.61 34.59 25.89
C ARG A 432 -3.65 34.56 27.09
N GLN A 433 -2.72 33.61 27.08
CA GLN A 433 -1.42 33.75 27.71
C GLN A 433 -0.39 34.20 26.68
N LYS A 434 0.28 35.32 26.99
CA LYS A 434 1.37 35.94 26.22
C LYS A 434 2.63 35.08 26.37
N ARG A 435 3.26 34.66 25.26
CA ARG A 435 4.68 34.27 25.25
C ARG A 435 5.51 35.45 24.74
N LYS A 436 6.51 35.85 25.53
CA LYS A 436 7.59 36.77 25.13
C LYS A 436 8.62 36.02 24.26
N PRO A 437 9.41 36.74 23.45
CA PRO A 437 10.11 36.16 22.30
C PRO A 437 11.46 35.55 22.72
N PHE A 438 11.86 34.47 22.06
CA PHE A 438 13.26 34.04 22.05
C PHE A 438 13.81 34.25 20.65
N SER A 439 14.76 35.18 20.59
CA SER A 439 15.53 35.58 19.42
C SER A 439 16.82 34.76 19.37
N TYR A 440 17.37 34.65 18.16
CA TYR A 440 18.68 34.09 17.78
C TYR A 440 18.79 32.56 17.75
N TYR A 441 18.60 31.98 16.57
CA TYR A 441 19.66 31.40 15.75
C TYR A 441 19.08 31.10 14.36
N PHE A 442 19.00 32.15 13.53
CA PHE A 442 18.69 32.05 12.11
C PHE A 442 19.93 32.56 11.38
N TRP A 443 20.82 31.63 11.02
CA TRP A 443 21.83 31.68 9.95
C TRP A 443 22.87 30.60 10.23
N LEU A 444 22.64 29.41 9.68
CA LEU A 444 23.66 28.52 9.09
C LEU A 444 22.86 27.48 8.27
N ASN A 445 22.41 27.98 7.11
CA ASN A 445 21.55 27.34 6.14
C ASN A 445 22.35 26.39 5.23
N ASN A 446 21.70 25.29 4.86
CA ASN A 446 21.62 24.71 3.50
C ASN A 446 22.85 24.16 2.79
N ALA A 447 24.07 24.25 3.34
CA ALA A 447 25.24 23.66 2.67
C ALA A 447 25.49 22.18 3.00
N PHE A 448 25.01 21.67 4.14
CA PHE A 448 25.39 20.33 4.62
C PHE A 448 24.61 19.18 3.97
N VAL A 449 23.34 19.42 3.59
CA VAL A 449 22.47 18.39 3.00
C VAL A 449 22.93 17.99 1.59
N PHE A 450 23.45 18.94 0.80
CA PHE A 450 24.00 18.65 -0.52
C PHE A 450 25.38 17.98 -0.49
N VAL A 451 26.18 18.21 0.56
CA VAL A 451 27.52 17.60 0.67
C VAL A 451 27.43 16.14 1.12
N ALA A 452 26.49 15.79 2.00
CA ALA A 452 26.30 14.40 2.45
C ALA A 452 25.73 13.50 1.34
N LEU A 453 24.75 14.00 0.57
CA LEU A 453 24.24 13.27 -0.60
C LEU A 453 25.25 13.25 -1.75
N GLY A 454 26.00 14.31 -2.00
CA GLY A 454 27.00 14.35 -3.07
C GLY A 454 28.24 13.46 -2.85
N PHE A 455 28.62 13.17 -1.60
CA PHE A 455 29.81 12.33 -1.31
C PHE A 455 29.56 10.83 -1.45
N LEU A 456 28.30 10.37 -1.43
CA LEU A 456 27.95 8.97 -1.71
C LEU A 456 27.89 8.64 -3.22
N PHE A 457 27.92 9.65 -4.11
CA PHE A 457 27.83 9.47 -5.57
C PHE A 457 29.17 9.49 -6.33
N LYS A 458 30.30 9.34 -5.64
CA LYS A 458 31.59 9.04 -6.29
C LYS A 458 32.40 8.05 -5.46
N ARG A 459 32.10 6.76 -5.61
CA ARG A 459 33.10 5.68 -5.70
C ARG A 459 32.51 4.42 -6.29
#